data_AF-W2C6G2-F1
#
_entry.id   AF-W2C6G2-F1
#
_cell.length_a   1.000
_cell.length_b   1.000
_cell.length_c   1.000
_cell.angle_alpha   90.00
_cell.angle_beta   90.00
_cell.angle_gamma   90.00
#
_symmetry.space_group_name_H-M   'P 1'
#
loop_
_entity.id
_entity.type
_entity.pdbx_description
1 polymer ?
#
loop_
_entity_poly.entity_id
_entity_poly.type
_entity_poly.pdbx_seq_one_letter_code
_entity_poly.pdbx_strand_id
1 'polypeptide(L)'
;MRWLSEEKGTVNYEHVIPCSLKGKRGQEEYAYYAEQAPALRNFVEMADVFAEREFASVDDLDRLEKMPHTIALANLLAACNGKRNQEHSRGCCCNHSRSDDRILPVMLMKDAVHRVQYDENGILSIVGGEVSWKKIIDELNDKTLQEIRSIWYRISRTTYRPENIRALYEEQDLLARSRGLIELFKQAYGKDNFRDIPQEVQRYAPLTRPDAPEEGESNFYLSILLAYDWFYDYYRGRKRPLSLGGMD
;
A
#
# COMPACT_ATOMS: atom_id res chain seq x y z
N MET A 1 -8.63 13.70 1.05
CA MET A 1 -8.92 12.25 1.06
C MET A 1 -9.45 11.88 -0.31
N ARG A 2 -8.89 10.88 -0.99
CA ARG A 2 -9.35 10.43 -2.32
C ARG A 2 -10.71 9.75 -2.16
N TRP A 3 -11.61 10.01 -3.11
CA TRP A 3 -12.82 9.23 -3.30
C TRP A 3 -12.44 7.80 -3.68
N LEU A 4 -13.13 6.82 -3.09
CA LEU A 4 -12.97 5.43 -3.45
C LEU A 4 -13.64 5.21 -4.80
N SER A 5 -12.92 4.63 -5.76
CA SER A 5 -13.44 4.23 -7.07
C SER A 5 -14.60 3.23 -6.89
N GLU A 6 -15.66 3.37 -7.69
CA GLU A 6 -16.81 2.45 -7.70
C GLU A 6 -16.50 1.07 -8.28
N GLU A 7 -15.29 0.86 -8.83
CA GLU A 7 -14.84 -0.45 -9.29
C GLU A 7 -14.58 -1.37 -8.08
N LYS A 8 -15.64 -2.06 -7.65
CA LYS A 8 -15.76 -2.99 -6.50
C LYS A 8 -14.76 -4.18 -6.43
N GLY A 9 -13.62 -4.15 -7.13
CA GLY A 9 -12.71 -5.29 -7.25
C GLY A 9 -11.24 -5.07 -6.87
N THR A 10 -10.78 -3.83 -6.63
CA THR A 10 -9.34 -3.54 -6.62
C THR A 10 -8.72 -3.20 -5.26
N VAL A 11 -9.50 -2.75 -4.28
CA VAL A 11 -8.99 -2.37 -2.95
C VAL A 11 -9.81 -3.05 -1.87
N ASN A 12 -9.17 -3.99 -1.14
CA ASN A 12 -9.74 -4.49 0.10
C ASN A 12 -9.45 -3.49 1.22
N TYR A 13 -10.31 -3.42 2.23
CA TYR A 13 -10.09 -2.60 3.42
C TYR A 13 -9.96 -3.47 4.67
N GLU A 14 -9.20 -2.99 5.64
CA GLU A 14 -9.00 -3.62 6.94
C GLU A 14 -9.43 -2.66 8.05
N HIS A 15 -10.10 -3.21 9.06
CA HIS A 15 -10.40 -2.47 10.29
C HIS A 15 -9.14 -2.28 11.14
N VAL A 16 -8.87 -1.04 11.51
CA VAL A 16 -7.83 -0.70 12.48
C VAL A 16 -8.15 -1.33 13.83
N ILE A 17 -9.36 -1.05 14.35
CA ILE A 17 -9.87 -1.61 15.59
C ILE A 17 -10.51 -2.97 15.26
N PRO A 18 -10.03 -4.10 15.83
CA PRO A 18 -10.60 -5.41 15.54
C PRO A 18 -12.09 -5.50 15.84
N CYS A 19 -12.87 -6.03 14.89
CA CYS A 19 -14.34 -6.17 15.01
C CYS A 19 -14.79 -7.15 16.10
N SER A 20 -13.86 -7.98 16.60
CA SER A 20 -14.09 -8.91 17.71
C SER A 20 -14.20 -8.21 19.07
N LEU A 21 -13.72 -6.96 19.17
CA LEU A 21 -13.71 -6.19 20.40
C LEU A 21 -15.10 -5.66 20.73
N LYS A 22 -15.55 -5.95 21.96
CA LYS A 22 -16.87 -5.55 22.48
C LYS A 22 -16.86 -5.42 24.00
N GLY A 23 -17.87 -4.75 24.53
CA GLY A 23 -18.06 -4.50 25.96
C GLY A 23 -16.92 -3.69 26.57
N LYS A 24 -16.76 -3.80 27.90
CA LYS A 24 -15.77 -3.04 28.66
C LYS A 24 -14.34 -3.17 28.13
N ARG A 25 -13.91 -4.40 27.80
CA ARG A 25 -12.58 -4.66 27.23
C ARG A 25 -12.42 -4.00 25.85
N GLY A 26 -13.46 -4.02 25.02
CA GLY A 26 -13.44 -3.34 23.72
C GLY A 26 -13.35 -1.82 23.85
N GLN A 27 -14.00 -1.24 24.86
CA GLN A 27 -13.90 0.20 25.15
C GLN A 27 -12.49 0.61 25.60
N GLU A 28 -11.85 -0.19 26.46
CA GLU A 28 -10.47 0.02 26.90
C GLU A 28 -9.49 -0.04 25.71
N GLU A 29 -9.63 -1.03 24.83
CA GLU A 29 -8.83 -1.12 23.60
C GLU A 29 -9.11 0.06 22.65
N TYR A 30 -10.38 0.43 22.44
CA TYR A 30 -10.76 1.57 21.62
C TYR A 30 -10.12 2.87 22.13
N ALA A 31 -10.12 3.10 23.44
CA ALA A 31 -9.50 4.28 24.04
C ALA A 31 -8.02 4.37 23.69
N TYR A 32 -7.30 3.24 23.77
CA TYR A 32 -5.91 3.16 23.35
C TYR A 32 -5.73 3.55 21.87
N TYR A 33 -6.54 3.04 20.95
CA TYR A 33 -6.47 3.43 19.54
C TYR A 33 -6.80 4.92 19.31
N ALA A 34 -7.81 5.42 20.00
CA ALA A 34 -8.31 6.79 19.89
C ALA A 34 -7.32 7.85 20.41
N GLU A 35 -6.50 7.50 21.40
CA GLU A 35 -5.40 8.35 21.88
C GLU A 35 -4.32 8.54 20.80
N GLN A 36 -4.04 7.48 20.04
CA GLN A 36 -2.97 7.45 19.04
C GLN A 36 -3.40 8.09 17.71
N ALA A 37 -4.68 7.92 17.33
CA ALA A 37 -5.27 8.49 16.13
C ALA A 37 -6.52 9.32 16.45
N PRO A 38 -6.39 10.66 16.51
CA PRO A 38 -7.52 11.55 16.81
C PRO A 38 -8.70 11.43 15.82
N ALA A 39 -8.46 10.99 14.58
CA ALA A 39 -9.53 10.70 13.63
C ALA A 39 -10.48 9.59 14.14
N LEU A 40 -9.95 8.54 14.79
CA LEU A 40 -10.77 7.49 15.38
C LEU A 40 -11.62 8.04 16.52
N ARG A 41 -11.01 8.84 17.41
CA ARG A 41 -11.72 9.49 18.51
C ARG A 41 -12.87 10.37 18.03
N ASN A 42 -12.65 11.10 16.94
CA ASN A 42 -13.58 12.12 16.47
C ASN A 42 -14.74 11.51 15.64
N PHE A 43 -14.49 10.44 14.88
CA PHE A 43 -15.43 9.96 13.87
C PHE A 43 -15.93 8.52 14.10
N VAL A 44 -15.40 7.80 15.08
CA VAL A 44 -15.70 6.39 15.32
C VAL A 44 -16.26 6.20 16.72
N GLU A 45 -17.23 5.31 16.88
CA GLU A 45 -17.67 4.79 18.17
C GLU A 45 -17.83 3.27 18.15
N MET A 46 -17.80 2.62 19.30
CA MET A 46 -18.00 1.17 19.39
C MET A 46 -19.42 0.79 18.95
N ALA A 47 -19.57 -0.35 18.26
CA ALA A 47 -20.83 -0.67 17.58
C ALA A 47 -21.90 -1.17 18.55
N ASP A 48 -21.48 -1.79 19.64
CA ASP A 48 -22.35 -2.11 20.78
C ASP A 48 -22.85 -0.83 21.48
N VAL A 49 -21.98 0.15 21.69
CA VAL A 49 -22.38 1.48 22.21
C VAL A 49 -23.36 2.18 21.26
N PHE A 50 -23.11 2.09 19.95
CA PHE A 50 -24.02 2.63 18.95
C PHE A 50 -25.38 1.92 18.96
N ALA A 51 -25.39 0.59 19.14
CA ALA A 51 -26.61 -0.22 19.15
C ALA A 51 -27.52 0.04 20.36
N GLU A 52 -26.99 0.64 21.43
CA GLU A 52 -27.78 1.08 22.59
C GLU A 52 -28.53 2.39 22.34
N ARG A 53 -28.30 3.08 21.21
CA ARG A 53 -28.98 4.35 20.89
C ARG A 53 -30.37 4.13 20.31
N GLU A 54 -31.29 4.98 20.73
CA GLU A 54 -32.62 5.10 20.12
C GLU A 54 -32.63 6.25 19.11
N PHE A 55 -33.17 5.99 17.92
CA PHE A 55 -33.35 6.99 16.87
C PHE A 55 -34.84 7.16 16.61
N ALA A 56 -35.33 8.40 16.65
CA ALA A 56 -36.74 8.70 16.42
C ALA A 56 -37.07 8.74 14.92
N SER A 57 -36.07 9.02 14.08
CA SER A 57 -36.21 9.14 12.63
C SER A 57 -34.89 8.81 11.91
N VAL A 58 -34.97 8.63 10.58
CA VAL A 58 -33.77 8.46 9.73
C VAL A 58 -32.92 9.74 9.72
N ASP A 59 -33.54 10.92 9.80
CA ASP A 59 -32.83 12.21 9.87
C ASP A 59 -31.89 12.30 11.08
N ASP A 60 -32.16 11.55 12.16
CA ASP A 60 -31.29 11.49 13.33
C ASP A 60 -30.00 10.73 13.03
N LEU A 61 -30.02 9.78 12.09
CA LEU A 61 -28.83 9.08 11.63
C LEU A 61 -27.92 10.00 10.80
N ASP A 62 -28.51 10.85 9.95
CA ASP A 62 -27.76 11.76 9.08
C ASP A 62 -27.04 12.89 9.86
N ARG A 63 -27.47 13.14 11.11
CA ARG A 63 -26.87 14.14 12.00
C ARG A 63 -25.77 13.59 12.89
N LEU A 64 -25.46 12.29 12.79
CA LEU A 64 -24.43 11.67 13.60
C LEU A 64 -23.04 12.15 13.22
N GLU A 65 -22.32 12.67 14.22
CA GLU A 65 -20.91 13.04 14.08
C GLU A 65 -19.99 11.82 14.04
N LYS A 66 -20.43 10.70 14.64
CA LYS A 66 -19.67 9.46 14.76
C LYS A 66 -20.42 8.30 14.13
N MET A 67 -19.67 7.47 13.43
CA MET A 67 -20.17 6.26 12.81
C MET A 67 -19.75 5.04 13.64
N PRO A 68 -20.56 3.96 13.67
CA PRO A 68 -20.16 2.75 14.35
C PRO A 68 -18.92 2.15 13.68
N HIS A 69 -17.99 1.62 14.49
CA HIS A 69 -16.67 1.16 14.03
C HIS A 69 -16.72 0.11 12.92
N THR A 70 -17.84 -0.61 12.77
CA THR A 70 -18.03 -1.61 11.72
C THR A 70 -18.08 -1.00 10.32
N ILE A 71 -18.52 0.25 10.18
CA ILE A 71 -18.70 0.93 8.89
C ILE A 71 -17.95 2.27 8.79
N ALA A 72 -17.41 2.78 9.89
CA ALA A 72 -16.72 4.07 9.90
C ALA A 72 -15.45 4.04 9.04
N LEU A 73 -15.39 4.89 8.00
CA LEU A 73 -14.24 4.96 7.09
C LEU A 73 -12.92 5.30 7.80
N ALA A 74 -12.97 6.12 8.85
CA ALA A 74 -11.79 6.45 9.64
C ALA A 74 -11.20 5.22 10.35
N ASN A 75 -11.98 4.16 10.57
CA ASN A 75 -11.51 2.88 11.10
C ASN A 75 -10.98 1.95 10.01
N LEU A 76 -11.01 2.34 8.73
CA LEU A 76 -10.61 1.49 7.61
C LEU A 76 -9.27 1.95 7.04
N LEU A 77 -8.41 0.98 6.72
CA LEU A 77 -7.18 1.19 5.95
C LEU A 77 -7.19 0.33 4.70
N ALA A 78 -6.52 0.78 3.65
CA ALA A 78 -6.30 -0.04 2.46
C ALA A 78 -5.51 -1.29 2.85
N ALA A 79 -6.04 -2.45 2.50
CA ALA A 79 -5.48 -3.76 2.75
C ALA A 79 -5.04 -4.42 1.46
N CYS A 80 -4.29 -5.52 1.56
CA CYS A 80 -3.86 -6.27 0.39
C CYS A 80 -5.09 -6.85 -0.36
N ASN A 81 -5.04 -6.85 -1.70
CA ASN A 81 -6.15 -7.31 -2.55
C ASN A 81 -6.41 -8.84 -2.48
N GLY A 82 -5.81 -9.54 -1.51
CA GLY A 82 -6.06 -10.96 -1.23
C GLY A 82 -5.53 -11.92 -2.29
N LYS A 83 -4.76 -11.47 -3.29
CA LYS A 83 -4.19 -12.34 -4.33
C LYS A 83 -2.74 -12.67 -4.01
N ARG A 84 -2.50 -13.76 -3.27
CA ARG A 84 -1.17 -14.40 -3.14
C ARG A 84 -1.24 -15.77 -3.80
N ASN A 85 -0.81 -15.83 -5.06
CA ASN A 85 -0.78 -17.03 -5.91
C ASN A 85 -2.17 -17.65 -6.18
N GLN A 86 -2.37 -18.16 -7.40
CA GLN A 86 -3.70 -18.49 -7.92
C GLN A 86 -4.42 -19.65 -7.21
N GLU A 87 -3.77 -20.37 -6.29
CA GLU A 87 -4.36 -21.61 -5.76
C GLU A 87 -5.35 -21.40 -4.60
N HIS A 88 -5.09 -20.58 -3.57
CA HIS A 88 -5.89 -20.67 -2.33
C HIS A 88 -6.13 -19.36 -1.54
N SER A 89 -6.65 -18.29 -2.14
CA SER A 89 -7.09 -17.15 -1.30
C SER A 89 -8.31 -16.41 -1.84
N ARG A 90 -9.50 -17.00 -1.63
CA ARG A 90 -10.72 -16.20 -1.46
C ARG A 90 -10.69 -15.60 -0.06
N GLY A 91 -9.98 -14.48 0.11
CA GLY A 91 -9.89 -13.75 1.38
C GLY A 91 -8.55 -13.06 1.57
N CYS A 92 -8.55 -11.96 2.34
CA CYS A 92 -7.35 -11.17 2.63
C CYS A 92 -6.31 -12.01 3.39
N CYS A 93 -5.28 -12.50 2.69
CA CYS A 93 -4.21 -13.30 3.27
C CYS A 93 -3.41 -12.56 4.36
N CYS A 94 -3.34 -11.23 4.30
CA CYS A 94 -2.68 -10.37 5.28
C CYS A 94 -3.46 -10.28 6.60
N ASN A 95 -4.77 -10.58 6.59
CA ASN A 95 -5.61 -10.48 7.79
C ASN A 95 -5.58 -11.74 8.66
N HIS A 96 -5.24 -12.90 8.09
CA HIS A 96 -5.29 -14.17 8.82
C HIS A 96 -4.16 -14.29 9.85
N SER A 97 -3.01 -13.67 9.57
CA SER A 97 -1.82 -13.67 10.45
C SER A 97 -1.95 -12.72 11.64
N ARG A 98 -2.74 -11.65 11.52
CA ARG A 98 -2.97 -10.66 12.58
C ARG A 98 -3.97 -11.12 13.64
N SER A 99 -5.09 -11.73 13.26
CA SER A 99 -6.19 -12.04 14.19
C SER A 99 -6.59 -10.80 15.03
N ASP A 100 -6.69 -10.93 16.35
CA ASP A 100 -7.06 -9.84 17.28
C ASP A 100 -5.85 -9.03 17.77
N ASP A 101 -4.67 -9.22 17.17
CA ASP A 101 -3.48 -8.49 17.59
C ASP A 101 -3.63 -6.98 17.35
N ARG A 102 -3.09 -6.24 18.31
CA ARG A 102 -3.06 -4.78 18.29
C ARG A 102 -2.17 -4.29 17.15
N ILE A 103 -2.72 -3.48 16.24
CA ILE A 103 -1.94 -2.74 15.23
C ILE A 103 -2.23 -1.26 15.41
N LEU A 104 -1.23 -0.54 15.90
CA LEU A 104 -1.30 0.91 15.98
C LEU A 104 -1.61 1.53 14.60
N PRO A 105 -2.57 2.48 14.52
CA PRO A 105 -3.09 3.04 13.27
C PRO A 105 -2.13 4.04 12.64
N VAL A 106 -0.93 3.59 12.28
CA VAL A 106 0.17 4.47 11.90
C VAL A 106 -0.23 5.47 10.80
N MET A 107 -1.09 5.07 9.87
CA MET A 107 -1.58 5.92 8.76
C MET A 107 -2.57 7.00 9.20
N LEU A 108 -3.19 6.87 10.38
CA LEU A 108 -4.13 7.84 10.97
C LEU A 108 -3.49 8.65 12.11
N MET A 109 -2.25 8.33 12.50
CA MET A 109 -1.49 9.09 13.48
C MET A 109 -1.06 10.44 12.89
N LYS A 110 -1.03 11.49 13.72
CA LYS A 110 -0.71 12.86 13.27
C LYS A 110 0.67 13.00 12.61
N ASP A 111 1.61 12.13 12.97
CA ASP A 111 2.99 12.13 12.53
C ASP A 111 3.33 10.95 11.59
N ALA A 112 2.31 10.29 11.02
CA ALA A 112 2.45 9.18 10.07
C ALA A 112 3.51 9.44 8.99
N VAL A 113 3.49 10.65 8.38
CA VAL A 113 4.39 11.07 7.32
C VAL A 113 5.87 11.13 7.74
N HIS A 114 6.13 11.30 9.03
CA HIS A 114 7.47 11.34 9.61
C HIS A 114 7.89 9.97 10.14
N ARG A 115 6.94 9.16 10.61
CA ARG A 115 7.20 7.80 11.12
C ARG A 115 7.43 6.79 10.01
N VAL A 116 6.59 6.78 8.97
CA VAL A 116 6.62 5.80 7.89
C VAL A 116 7.63 6.22 6.83
N GLN A 117 8.66 5.40 6.64
CA GLN A 117 9.74 5.68 5.70
C GLN A 117 9.96 4.49 4.77
N TYR A 118 10.12 4.77 3.48
CA TYR A 118 10.55 3.80 2.49
C TYR A 118 11.94 4.20 1.99
N ASP A 119 12.89 3.26 2.03
CA ASP A 119 14.24 3.50 1.54
C ASP A 119 14.39 3.16 0.04
N GLU A 120 15.60 3.31 -0.49
CA GLU A 120 15.90 3.02 -1.89
C GLU A 120 15.85 1.55 -2.28
N ASN A 121 15.91 0.65 -1.30
CA ASN A 121 15.74 -0.79 -1.50
C ASN A 121 14.27 -1.21 -1.37
N GLY A 122 13.37 -0.26 -1.09
CA GLY A 122 11.96 -0.51 -0.89
C GLY A 122 11.59 -1.04 0.50
N ILE A 123 12.54 -1.00 1.45
CA ILE A 123 12.29 -1.39 2.82
C ILE A 123 11.45 -0.32 3.51
N LEU A 124 10.30 -0.74 4.02
CA LEU A 124 9.48 0.04 4.94
C LEU A 124 10.10 -0.03 6.33
N SER A 125 10.26 1.13 6.95
CA SER A 125 10.54 1.28 8.38
C SER A 125 9.53 2.21 9.02
N ILE A 126 9.23 1.96 10.29
CA ILE A 126 8.40 2.84 11.11
C ILE A 126 9.22 3.31 12.31
N VAL A 127 9.52 4.61 12.35
CA VAL A 127 10.26 5.23 13.45
C VAL A 127 9.37 5.28 14.70
N GLY A 128 9.94 4.87 15.84
CA GLY A 128 9.25 4.86 17.14
C GLY A 128 9.26 3.48 17.83
N GLY A 129 9.56 2.40 17.11
CA GLY A 129 9.95 1.12 17.72
C GLY A 129 8.85 0.38 18.50
N GLU A 130 7.58 0.57 18.18
CA GLU A 130 6.48 -0.14 18.84
C GLU A 130 6.43 -1.61 18.41
N VAL A 131 6.41 -2.53 19.39
CA VAL A 131 6.45 -3.98 19.16
C VAL A 131 5.26 -4.45 18.31
N SER A 132 4.10 -3.80 18.46
CA SER A 132 2.90 -4.07 17.67
C SER A 132 3.11 -3.89 16.17
N TRP A 133 4.08 -3.05 15.76
CA TRP A 133 4.35 -2.83 14.34
C TRP A 133 5.19 -3.92 13.70
N LYS A 134 5.87 -4.76 14.47
CA LYS A 134 6.81 -5.73 13.90
C LYS A 134 6.13 -6.64 12.86
N LYS A 135 4.95 -7.20 13.20
CA LYS A 135 4.21 -8.09 12.30
C LYS A 135 3.81 -7.39 11.00
N ILE A 136 3.24 -6.19 11.09
CA ILE A 136 2.82 -5.44 9.90
C ILE A 136 4.01 -4.93 9.09
N ILE A 137 5.13 -4.59 9.73
CA ILE A 137 6.38 -4.24 9.03
C ILE A 137 6.90 -5.45 8.27
N ASP A 138 6.94 -6.63 8.90
CA ASP A 138 7.39 -7.86 8.26
C ASP A 138 6.51 -8.24 7.06
N GLU A 139 5.18 -8.10 7.19
CA GLU A 139 4.24 -8.35 6.10
C GLU A 139 4.35 -7.31 4.97
N LEU A 140 4.42 -6.03 5.30
CA LEU A 140 4.57 -4.95 4.32
C LEU A 140 5.98 -4.92 3.70
N ASN A 141 6.95 -5.60 4.30
CA ASN A 141 8.25 -5.88 3.71
C ASN A 141 8.30 -7.26 3.05
N ASP A 142 7.18 -7.76 2.52
CA ASP A 142 7.29 -8.87 1.58
C ASP A 142 8.11 -8.48 0.34
N LYS A 143 8.75 -9.47 -0.28
CA LYS A 143 9.68 -9.28 -1.39
C LYS A 143 9.06 -8.52 -2.56
N THR A 144 7.79 -8.78 -2.88
CA THR A 144 7.10 -8.15 -4.00
C THR A 144 6.87 -6.66 -3.73
N LEU A 145 6.42 -6.30 -2.52
CA LEU A 145 6.25 -4.90 -2.14
C LEU A 145 7.58 -4.13 -2.06
N GLN A 146 8.64 -4.76 -1.54
CA GLN A 146 9.98 -4.16 -1.56
C GLN A 146 10.45 -3.89 -2.99
N GLU A 147 10.28 -4.86 -3.89
CA GLU A 147 10.65 -4.72 -5.29
C GLU A 147 9.89 -3.58 -5.99
N ILE A 148 8.56 -3.53 -5.85
CA ILE A 148 7.71 -2.46 -6.41
C ILE A 148 8.19 -1.09 -5.93
N ARG A 149 8.46 -0.95 -4.62
CA ARG A 149 8.94 0.30 -4.03
C ARG A 149 10.33 0.68 -4.54
N SER A 150 11.24 -0.28 -4.66
CA SER A 150 12.60 -0.06 -5.20
C SER A 150 12.56 0.39 -6.67
N ILE A 151 11.69 -0.24 -7.48
CA ILE A 151 11.47 0.16 -8.87
C ILE A 151 10.94 1.60 -8.93
N TRP A 152 9.91 1.94 -8.14
CA TRP A 152 9.38 3.31 -8.12
C TRP A 152 10.39 4.36 -7.61
N TYR A 153 11.23 4.01 -6.64
CA TYR A 153 12.32 4.87 -6.20
C TYR A 153 13.24 5.22 -7.37
N ARG A 154 13.68 4.21 -8.13
CA ARG A 154 14.57 4.38 -9.28
C ARG A 154 13.93 5.17 -10.41
N ILE A 155 12.68 4.85 -10.76
CA ILE A 155 11.89 5.57 -11.76
C ILE A 155 11.72 7.04 -11.38
N SER A 156 11.49 7.36 -10.10
CA SER A 156 11.33 8.76 -9.62
C SER A 156 12.56 9.65 -9.87
N ARG A 157 13.72 9.06 -10.15
CA ARG A 157 14.99 9.74 -10.47
C ARG A 157 15.23 9.87 -11.97
N THR A 158 14.33 9.38 -12.81
CA THR A 158 14.41 9.48 -14.26
C THR A 158 13.55 10.63 -14.81
N THR A 159 13.52 10.77 -16.13
CA THR A 159 12.59 11.64 -16.83
C THR A 159 11.18 11.05 -16.96
N TYR A 160 11.02 9.74 -16.76
CA TYR A 160 9.72 9.08 -16.85
C TYR A 160 8.80 9.48 -15.68
N ARG A 161 7.52 9.59 -15.99
CA ARG A 161 6.42 9.79 -15.06
C ARG A 161 5.45 8.61 -15.12
N PRO A 162 4.58 8.41 -14.12
CA PRO A 162 3.57 7.35 -14.14
C PRO A 162 2.75 7.29 -15.43
N GLU A 163 2.42 8.44 -16.02
CA GLU A 163 1.65 8.53 -17.26
C GLU A 163 2.41 7.95 -18.47
N ASN A 164 3.75 8.09 -18.50
CA ASN A 164 4.56 7.51 -19.55
C ASN A 164 4.55 5.97 -19.48
N ILE A 165 4.53 5.42 -18.27
CA ILE A 165 4.48 3.97 -18.04
C ILE A 165 3.12 3.42 -18.39
N ARG A 166 2.05 4.15 -18.04
CA ARG A 166 0.68 3.81 -18.44
C ARG A 166 0.53 3.79 -19.96
N ALA A 167 1.08 4.78 -20.67
CA ALA A 167 1.10 4.79 -22.13
C ALA A 167 1.84 3.57 -22.72
N LEU A 168 2.97 3.17 -22.12
CA LEU A 168 3.68 1.94 -22.53
C LEU A 168 2.84 0.68 -22.26
N TYR A 169 2.14 0.61 -21.12
CA TYR A 169 1.26 -0.51 -20.79
C TYR A 169 0.09 -0.65 -21.79
N GLU A 170 -0.45 0.47 -22.28
CA GLU A 170 -1.57 0.52 -23.23
C GLU A 170 -1.14 0.33 -24.70
N GLU A 171 0.17 0.43 -24.99
CA GLU A 171 0.73 0.29 -26.35
C GLU A 171 0.46 -1.09 -26.94
N GLN A 172 -0.21 -1.17 -28.08
CA GLN A 172 -0.63 -2.42 -28.72
C GLN A 172 0.51 -3.10 -29.48
N ASP A 173 1.48 -2.34 -30.00
CA ASP A 173 2.69 -2.91 -30.60
C ASP A 173 3.62 -3.42 -29.49
N LEU A 174 3.64 -4.74 -29.32
CA LEU A 174 4.50 -5.41 -28.35
C LEU A 174 5.97 -5.05 -28.49
N LEU A 175 6.48 -4.91 -29.72
CA LEU A 175 7.87 -4.56 -29.93
C LEU A 175 8.15 -3.11 -29.49
N ALA A 176 7.23 -2.19 -29.75
CA ALA A 176 7.32 -0.81 -29.28
C ALA A 176 7.24 -0.74 -27.75
N ARG A 177 6.28 -1.45 -27.14
CA ARG A 177 6.12 -1.60 -25.69
C ARG A 177 7.40 -2.13 -25.05
N SER A 178 7.94 -3.25 -25.53
CA SER A 178 9.17 -3.87 -25.03
C SER A 178 10.34 -2.90 -25.08
N ARG A 179 10.55 -2.21 -26.21
CA ARG A 179 11.64 -1.24 -26.37
C ARG A 179 11.52 -0.08 -25.39
N GLY A 180 10.32 0.46 -25.23
CA GLY A 180 10.07 1.57 -24.31
C GLY A 180 10.30 1.18 -22.85
N LEU A 181 9.87 -0.01 -22.43
CA LEU A 181 10.08 -0.53 -21.08
C LEU A 181 11.56 -0.86 -20.83
N ILE A 182 12.26 -1.45 -21.80
CA ILE A 182 13.70 -1.68 -21.72
C ILE A 182 14.45 -0.36 -21.49
N GLU A 183 14.12 0.69 -22.26
CA GLU A 183 14.79 1.98 -22.13
C GLU A 183 14.48 2.65 -20.79
N LEU A 184 13.23 2.58 -20.32
CA LEU A 184 12.83 3.03 -18.99
C LEU A 184 13.67 2.37 -17.90
N PHE A 185 13.79 1.04 -17.90
CA PHE A 185 14.51 0.33 -16.86
C PHE A 185 16.03 0.56 -16.96
N LYS A 186 16.59 0.64 -18.17
CA LYS A 186 17.98 1.05 -18.36
C LYS A 186 18.26 2.41 -17.72
N GLN A 187 17.40 3.41 -17.96
CA GLN A 187 17.56 4.74 -17.37
C GLN A 187 17.38 4.70 -15.84
N ALA A 188 16.39 3.98 -15.34
CA ALA A 188 16.11 3.86 -13.90
C ALA A 188 17.26 3.18 -13.13
N TYR A 189 17.93 2.21 -13.74
CA TYR A 189 19.04 1.46 -13.13
C TYR A 189 20.42 1.99 -13.51
N GLY A 190 20.51 2.99 -14.40
CA GLY A 190 21.79 3.52 -14.89
C GLY A 190 22.64 2.48 -15.61
N LYS A 191 22.01 1.65 -16.46
CA LYS A 191 22.66 0.55 -17.19
C LYS A 191 22.45 0.72 -18.70
N ASP A 192 23.51 0.51 -19.48
CA ASP A 192 23.43 0.55 -20.94
C ASP A 192 22.88 -0.76 -21.54
N ASN A 193 23.05 -1.87 -20.82
CA ASN A 193 22.57 -3.17 -21.23
C ASN A 193 21.46 -3.66 -20.29
N PHE A 194 20.30 -3.97 -20.86
CA PHE A 194 19.15 -4.48 -20.10
C PHE A 194 19.44 -5.80 -19.37
N ARG A 195 20.38 -6.60 -19.88
CA ARG A 195 20.77 -7.87 -19.25
C ARG A 195 21.50 -7.67 -17.90
N ASP A 196 22.02 -6.48 -17.65
CA ASP A 196 22.75 -6.15 -16.41
C ASP A 196 21.82 -5.60 -15.32
N ILE A 197 20.52 -5.49 -15.62
CA ILE A 197 19.46 -5.12 -14.67
C ILE A 197 19.04 -6.38 -13.89
N PRO A 198 18.65 -6.29 -12.60
CA PRO A 198 18.17 -7.45 -11.84
C PRO A 198 17.09 -8.25 -12.57
N GLN A 199 17.16 -9.58 -12.52
CA GLN A 199 16.24 -10.47 -13.26
C GLN A 199 14.78 -10.24 -12.86
N GLU A 200 14.53 -9.91 -11.60
CA GLU A 200 13.20 -9.61 -11.08
C GLU A 200 12.59 -8.37 -11.73
N VAL A 201 13.41 -7.47 -12.25
CA VAL A 201 12.97 -6.26 -12.96
C VAL A 201 12.83 -6.52 -14.45
N GLN A 202 13.63 -7.44 -15.00
CA GLN A 202 13.57 -7.80 -16.41
C GLN A 202 12.18 -8.34 -16.80
N ARG A 203 11.47 -9.00 -15.87
CA ARG A 203 10.11 -9.53 -16.10
C ARG A 203 9.02 -8.49 -16.34
N TYR A 204 9.27 -7.21 -16.06
CA TYR A 204 8.34 -6.12 -16.32
C TYR A 204 8.37 -5.64 -17.77
N ALA A 205 9.38 -6.04 -18.55
CA ALA A 205 9.41 -5.81 -19.99
C ALA A 205 9.12 -7.14 -20.70
N PRO A 206 8.10 -7.22 -21.57
CA PRO A 206 7.87 -8.41 -22.36
C PRO A 206 9.09 -8.55 -23.29
N LEU A 207 9.85 -9.63 -23.17
CA LEU A 207 10.95 -9.92 -24.07
C LEU A 207 10.49 -10.96 -25.08
N THR A 208 10.81 -10.79 -26.36
CA THR A 208 10.74 -11.90 -27.33
C THR A 208 12.01 -12.74 -27.17
N ARG A 209 12.06 -13.58 -26.12
CA ARG A 209 13.09 -14.61 -25.94
C ARG A 209 12.43 -15.96 -25.57
N PRO A 210 13.07 -17.10 -25.84
CA PRO A 210 12.54 -18.41 -25.47
C PRO A 210 12.36 -18.60 -23.95
N ASP A 211 13.09 -17.84 -23.14
CA ASP A 211 13.11 -17.83 -21.68
C ASP A 211 12.41 -16.61 -21.06
N ALA A 212 11.78 -15.77 -21.89
CA ALA A 212 11.05 -14.61 -21.40
C ALA A 212 9.73 -15.03 -20.73
N PRO A 213 9.23 -14.25 -19.76
CA PRO A 213 7.88 -14.44 -19.25
C PRO A 213 6.89 -14.43 -20.41
N GLU A 214 5.88 -15.30 -20.38
CA GLU A 214 4.77 -15.21 -21.32
C GLU A 214 4.17 -13.79 -21.26
N GLU A 215 3.66 -13.26 -22.37
CA GLU A 215 3.13 -11.90 -22.45
C GLU A 215 2.11 -11.59 -21.33
N GLY A 216 1.31 -12.60 -20.95
CA GLY A 216 0.37 -12.52 -19.83
C GLY A 216 1.04 -12.27 -18.46
N GLU A 217 2.23 -12.80 -18.23
CA GLU A 217 2.99 -12.58 -16.98
C GLU A 217 3.58 -11.17 -16.93
N SER A 218 4.17 -10.67 -18.01
CA SER A 218 4.71 -9.30 -18.03
C SER A 218 3.63 -8.24 -17.84
N ASN A 219 2.46 -8.43 -18.46
CA ASN A 219 1.31 -7.56 -18.27
C ASN A 219 0.80 -7.58 -16.83
N PHE A 220 0.83 -8.75 -16.19
CA PHE A 220 0.51 -8.88 -14.77
C PHE A 220 1.47 -8.05 -13.89
N TYR A 221 2.79 -8.19 -14.06
CA TYR A 221 3.77 -7.42 -13.28
C TYR A 221 3.64 -5.90 -13.51
N LEU A 222 3.46 -5.47 -14.75
CA LEU A 222 3.32 -4.05 -15.08
C LEU A 222 2.01 -3.45 -14.53
N SER A 223 0.91 -4.20 -14.59
CA SER A 223 -0.37 -3.79 -13.99
C SER A 223 -0.27 -3.64 -12.47
N ILE A 224 0.47 -4.54 -11.80
CA ILE A 224 0.75 -4.43 -10.37
C ILE A 224 1.60 -3.21 -10.08
N LEU A 225 2.68 -2.97 -10.85
CA LEU A 225 3.52 -1.79 -10.64
C LEU A 225 2.71 -0.50 -10.70
N LEU A 226 1.83 -0.36 -11.69
CA LEU A 226 0.95 0.80 -11.90
C LEU A 226 -0.09 0.98 -10.79
N ALA A 227 -0.53 -0.10 -10.12
CA ALA A 227 -1.43 0.00 -8.97
C ALA A 227 -0.79 0.72 -7.77
N TYR A 228 0.53 0.88 -7.76
CA TYR A 228 1.30 1.55 -6.70
C TYR A 228 2.02 2.81 -7.20
N ASP A 229 1.50 3.48 -8.24
CA ASP A 229 2.10 4.68 -8.84
C ASP A 229 2.34 5.85 -7.88
N TRP A 230 1.57 5.93 -6.79
CA TRP A 230 1.73 6.94 -5.75
C TRP A 230 3.11 6.96 -5.07
N PHE A 231 3.87 5.84 -5.11
CA PHE A 231 5.25 5.83 -4.63
C PHE A 231 6.15 6.79 -5.41
N TYR A 232 5.81 7.08 -6.67
CA TYR A 232 6.51 8.07 -7.47
C TYR A 232 6.56 9.43 -6.78
N ASP A 233 5.39 9.95 -6.38
CA ASP A 233 5.28 11.25 -5.73
C ASP A 233 5.92 11.25 -4.33
N TYR A 234 5.78 10.13 -3.60
CA TYR A 234 6.46 9.93 -2.32
C TYR A 234 7.97 10.15 -2.45
N TYR A 235 8.62 9.47 -3.40
CA TYR A 235 10.07 9.57 -3.59
C TYR A 235 10.50 10.88 -4.25
N ARG A 236 9.71 11.40 -5.20
CA ARG A 236 10.02 12.65 -5.89
C ARG A 236 9.92 13.87 -4.98
N GLY A 237 8.98 13.85 -4.03
CA GLY A 237 8.85 14.86 -2.98
C GLY A 237 9.98 14.86 -1.96
N ARG A 238 10.75 13.76 -1.84
CA ARG A 238 11.92 13.69 -0.96
C ARG A 238 13.18 14.16 -1.70
N LYS A 239 13.79 15.25 -1.21
CA LYS A 239 15.16 15.62 -1.60
C LYS A 239 16.07 14.40 -1.37
N ARG A 240 17.03 14.18 -2.28
CA ARG A 240 18.06 13.12 -2.11
C ARG A 240 18.57 13.18 -0.67
N PRO A 241 18.64 12.05 0.06
CA PRO A 241 19.49 12.01 1.24
C PRO A 241 20.86 12.53 0.80
N LEU A 242 21.42 13.48 1.55
CA LEU A 242 22.84 13.78 1.40
C LEU A 242 23.55 12.45 1.56
N SER A 243 24.17 11.97 0.47
CA SER A 243 25.07 10.83 0.51
C SER A 243 25.99 11.06 1.70
N LEU A 244 25.98 10.11 2.65
CA LEU A 244 27.05 10.03 3.65
C LEU A 244 28.35 10.07 2.86
N GLY A 245 29.06 11.18 2.98
CA GLY A 245 30.29 11.44 2.25
C GLY A 245 31.25 10.28 2.48
N GLY A 246 31.97 9.90 1.43
CA GLY A 246 33.04 8.93 1.52
C GLY A 246 33.96 9.27 2.68
N MET A 247 34.12 8.31 3.57
CA MET A 247 35.34 8.22 4.36
C MET A 247 36.30 7.37 3.53
N ASP A 248 37.09 8.06 2.71
CA ASP A 248 38.48 7.71 2.43
C ASP A 248 39.32 8.94 2.76
#